data_AF-A0A1G9YJK7-F1
#
_entry.id   AF-A0A1G9YJK7-F1
#
_cell.length_a   1.000
_cell.length_b   1.000
_cell.length_c   1.000
_cell.angle_alpha   90.00
_cell.angle_beta   90.00
_cell.angle_gamma   90.00
#
_symmetry.space_group_name_H-M   'P 1'
#
loop_
_entity.id
_entity.type
_entity.pdbx_description
1 polymer ?
#
loop_
_entity_poly.entity_id
_entity_poly.type
_entity_poly.pdbx_seq_one_letter_code
_entity_poly.pdbx_strand_id
1 'polypeptide(L)'
;MPSRSAVILLLLALPLWLAAAYGVRLGLMEDGQWVGLCAEQAGRWECQLRAGLGLLIHFGVIAGVALAAALLAFFWPGRVGWWLATLALFLGLPALALYSAGLAVFAVVIAGLRLVRGT
;
A
#
# COMPACT_ATOMS: atom_id res chain seq x y z
N MET A 1 -0.35 -18.13 -17.28
CA MET A 1 -1.10 -18.14 -16.01
C MET A 1 -0.11 -18.15 -14.85
N PRO A 2 -0.37 -17.44 -13.74
CA PRO A 2 0.46 -17.54 -12.54
C PRO A 2 0.36 -18.95 -11.96
N SER A 3 1.44 -19.47 -11.38
CA SER A 3 1.44 -20.79 -10.74
C SER A 3 0.61 -20.75 -9.45
N ARG A 4 0.10 -21.91 -9.02
CA ARG A 4 -0.54 -22.05 -7.70
C ARG A 4 0.37 -21.56 -6.57
N SER A 5 1.68 -21.81 -6.67
CA SER A 5 2.67 -21.30 -5.71
C SER A 5 2.73 -19.77 -5.66
N ALA A 6 2.64 -19.08 -6.79
CA ALA A 6 2.65 -17.62 -6.82
C ALA A 6 1.41 -17.02 -6.11
N VAL A 7 0.25 -17.65 -6.27
CA VAL A 7 -0.99 -17.23 -5.60
C VAL A 7 -0.89 -17.47 -4.09
N ILE A 8 -0.38 -18.63 -3.66
CA ILE A 8 -0.18 -18.93 -2.23
C ILE A 8 0.78 -17.92 -1.59
N LEU A 9 1.90 -17.62 -2.26
CA LEU A 9 2.84 -16.61 -1.79
C LEU A 9 2.19 -15.24 -1.66
N LEU A 10 1.35 -14.84 -2.63
CA LEU A 10 0.60 -13.59 -2.56
C LEU A 10 -0.35 -13.56 -1.36
N LEU A 11 -1.07 -14.65 -1.11
CA LEU A 11 -2.00 -14.78 0.02
C LEU A 11 -1.31 -14.72 1.38
N LEU A 12 -0.03 -15.11 1.47
CA LEU A 12 0.77 -14.98 2.69
C LEU A 12 1.40 -13.58 2.81
N ALA A 13 1.89 -13.04 1.69
CA ALA A 13 2.60 -11.76 1.68
C ALA A 13 1.67 -10.57 1.95
N LEU A 14 0.47 -10.54 1.38
CA LEU A 14 -0.48 -9.44 1.56
C LEU A 14 -0.91 -9.20 3.02
N PRO A 15 -1.31 -10.22 3.82
CA PRO A 15 -1.67 -9.99 5.22
C PRO A 15 -0.46 -9.61 6.06
N LEU A 16 0.72 -10.20 5.80
CA LEU A 16 1.95 -9.82 6.50
C LEU A 16 2.32 -8.35 6.21
N TRP A 17 2.18 -7.94 4.96
CA TRP A 17 2.41 -6.57 4.53
C TRP A 17 1.42 -5.59 5.15
N LEU A 18 0.15 -5.98 5.22
CA LEU A 18 -0.88 -5.20 5.90
C LEU A 18 -0.56 -5.05 7.40
N ALA A 19 -0.13 -6.13 8.07
CA ALA A 19 0.28 -6.09 9.46
C ALA A 19 1.48 -5.15 9.67
N ALA A 20 2.47 -5.18 8.76
CA ALA A 20 3.59 -4.24 8.79
C ALA A 20 3.13 -2.78 8.61
N ALA A 21 2.19 -2.51 7.70
CA ALA A 21 1.64 -1.17 7.50
C ALA A 21 0.89 -0.65 8.73
N TYR A 22 0.13 -1.52 9.41
CA TYR A 22 -0.47 -1.19 10.71
C TYR A 22 0.58 -0.96 11.80
N GLY A 23 1.66 -1.74 11.81
CA GLY A 23 2.81 -1.50 12.69
C GLY A 23 3.40 -0.10 12.49
N VAL A 24 3.57 0.35 11.25
CA VAL A 24 4.03 1.72 10.95
C VAL A 24 3.02 2.76 11.43
N ARG A 25 1.73 2.56 11.19
CA ARG A 25 0.69 3.49 11.65
C ARG A 25 0.71 3.63 13.18
N LEU A 26 0.61 2.51 13.88
CA LEU A 26 0.46 2.49 15.34
C LEU A 26 1.77 2.87 16.05
N GLY A 27 2.91 2.40 15.55
CA GLY A 27 4.22 2.57 16.21
C GLY A 27 4.97 3.85 15.83
N LEU A 28 4.72 4.43 14.65
CA LEU A 28 5.44 5.62 14.18
C LEU A 28 4.54 6.85 14.04
N MET A 29 3.34 6.69 13.46
CA MET A 29 2.45 7.82 13.15
C MET A 29 1.58 8.24 14.33
N GLU A 30 0.98 7.27 15.03
CA GLU A 30 0.04 7.52 16.13
C GLU A 30 0.71 7.60 17.50
N ASP A 31 1.90 7.03 17.64
CA ASP A 31 2.62 7.08 18.92
C ASP A 31 3.06 8.51 19.25
N GLY A 32 2.64 8.97 20.44
CA GLY A 32 2.88 10.31 20.97
C GLY A 32 4.33 10.56 21.39
N GLN A 33 5.13 9.51 21.64
CA GLN A 33 6.53 9.67 22.05
C GLN A 33 7.37 10.42 21.01
N TRP A 34 7.03 10.25 19.73
CA TRP A 34 7.74 10.87 18.62
C TRP A 34 7.50 12.38 18.51
N VAL A 35 6.42 12.92 19.08
CA VAL A 35 6.14 14.37 19.00
C VAL A 35 7.21 15.15 19.76
N GLY A 36 7.54 14.72 20.99
CA GLY A 36 8.61 15.34 21.78
C GLY A 36 9.99 15.14 21.14
N LEU A 37 10.30 13.92 20.72
CA LEU A 37 11.59 13.59 20.11
C LEU A 37 11.83 14.35 18.79
N CYS A 38 10.79 14.53 17.97
CA CYS A 38 10.90 15.25 16.70
C CYS A 38 10.89 16.77 16.86
N ALA A 39 10.36 17.30 17.96
CA ALA A 39 10.45 18.73 18.27
C ALA A 39 11.89 19.14 18.65
N GLU A 40 12.60 18.27 19.39
CA GLU A 40 13.98 18.55 19.80
C GLU A 40 15.01 18.16 18.72
N GLN A 41 14.76 17.09 17.95
CA GLN A 41 15.74 16.52 17.02
C GLN A 41 15.11 16.15 15.66
N ALA A 42 14.65 17.16 14.93
CA ALA A 42 14.01 17.00 13.62
C ALA A 42 14.87 16.30 12.55
N GLY A 43 16.20 16.26 12.73
CA GLY A 43 17.14 15.57 11.83
C GLY A 43 17.14 14.05 11.93
N ARG A 44 16.44 13.46 12.91
CA ARG A 44 16.33 11.99 13.05
C ARG A 44 15.57 11.38 11.88
N TRP A 45 16.00 10.21 11.43
CA TRP A 45 15.44 9.56 10.25
C TRP A 45 13.97 9.14 10.49
N GLU A 46 13.59 8.81 11.73
CA GLU A 46 12.21 8.47 12.10
C GLU A 46 11.27 9.67 11.92
N CYS A 47 11.75 10.86 12.27
CA CYS A 47 11.01 12.11 12.12
C CYS A 47 10.85 12.48 10.64
N GLN A 48 11.90 12.32 9.84
CA GLN A 48 11.85 12.50 8.39
C GLN A 48 10.89 11.50 7.73
N LEU A 49 10.92 10.23 8.16
CA LEU A 49 10.01 9.20 7.66
C LEU A 49 8.56 9.53 8.03
N ARG A 50 8.27 9.89 9.28
CA ARG A 50 6.93 10.29 9.73
C ARG A 50 6.41 11.50 8.94
N ALA A 51 7.23 12.52 8.75
CA ALA A 51 6.87 13.71 7.98
C ALA A 51 6.63 13.37 6.49
N GLY A 52 7.52 12.58 5.88
CA GLY A 52 7.39 12.15 4.50
C GLY A 52 6.16 11.27 4.26
N LEU A 53 5.88 10.32 5.15
CA LEU A 53 4.65 9.54 5.11
C LEU A 53 3.42 10.43 5.26
N GLY A 54 3.44 11.39 6.19
CA GLY A 54 2.38 12.38 6.36
C GLY A 54 2.09 13.15 5.07
N LEU A 55 3.12 13.61 4.36
CA LEU A 55 2.99 14.30 3.08
C LEU A 55 2.41 13.39 1.99
N LEU A 56 2.93 12.17 1.86
CA LEU A 56 2.45 11.20 0.88
C LEU A 56 0.97 10.83 1.09
N ILE A 57 0.53 10.75 2.36
CA ILE A 57 -0.87 10.51 2.73
C ILE A 57 -1.71 11.75 2.43
N HIS A 58 -1.25 12.94 2.84
CA HIS A 58 -1.98 14.20 2.65
C HIS A 58 -2.28 14.48 1.18
N PHE A 59 -1.30 14.29 0.30
CA PHE A 59 -1.47 14.44 -1.15
C PHE A 59 -2.05 13.20 -1.83
N GLY A 60 -2.34 12.12 -1.08
CA GLY A 60 -2.89 10.88 -1.61
C GLY A 60 -2.00 10.20 -2.65
N VAL A 61 -0.70 10.44 -2.64
CA VAL A 61 0.25 9.96 -3.66
C VAL A 61 0.24 8.45 -3.73
N ILE A 62 0.33 7.77 -2.57
CA ILE A 62 0.37 6.30 -2.51
C ILE A 62 -0.93 5.71 -3.06
N ALA A 63 -2.08 6.30 -2.69
CA ALA A 63 -3.38 5.84 -3.13
C ALA A 63 -3.62 6.12 -4.63
N GLY A 64 -3.16 7.27 -5.13
CA GLY A 64 -3.22 7.64 -6.54
C GLY A 64 -2.39 6.72 -7.42
N VAL A 65 -1.15 6.41 -7.01
CA VAL A 65 -0.28 5.47 -7.74
C VAL A 65 -0.87 4.06 -7.70
N ALA A 66 -1.40 3.62 -6.56
CA ALA A 66 -2.07 2.32 -6.45
C ALA A 66 -3.27 2.22 -7.41
N LEU A 67 -4.10 3.27 -7.48
CA LEU A 67 -5.26 3.30 -8.36
C LEU A 67 -4.84 3.30 -9.85
N ALA A 68 -3.85 4.12 -10.22
CA ALA A 68 -3.32 4.12 -11.58
C ALA A 68 -2.80 2.73 -11.98
N ALA A 69 -2.03 2.07 -11.10
CA ALA A 69 -1.56 0.71 -11.33
C ALA A 69 -2.72 -0.30 -11.46
N ALA A 70 -3.75 -0.19 -10.63
CA ALA A 70 -4.94 -1.06 -10.69
C ALA A 70 -5.71 -0.90 -12.01
N LEU A 71 -5.87 0.33 -12.48
CA LEU A 71 -6.52 0.62 -13.76
C LEU A 71 -5.71 0.04 -14.93
N LEU A 72 -4.38 0.26 -14.95
CA LEU A 72 -3.50 -0.32 -15.96
C LEU A 72 -3.54 -1.86 -15.94
N ALA A 73 -3.55 -2.46 -14.75
CA ALA A 73 -3.67 -3.90 -14.56
C ALA A 73 -4.96 -4.46 -15.17
N PHE A 74 -6.05 -3.72 -15.03
CA PHE A 74 -7.38 -4.12 -15.50
C PHE A 74 -7.47 -4.19 -17.02
N PHE A 75 -6.86 -3.24 -17.73
CA PHE A 75 -6.88 -3.21 -19.19
C PHE A 75 -5.84 -4.17 -19.82
N TRP A 76 -4.77 -4.52 -19.11
CA TRP A 76 -3.70 -5.34 -19.70
C TRP A 76 -3.92 -6.86 -19.54
N PRO A 77 -3.95 -7.65 -20.63
CA PRO A 77 -4.13 -9.09 -20.55
C PRO A 77 -2.85 -9.83 -20.08
N GLY A 78 -3.02 -11.07 -19.64
CA GLY A 78 -1.91 -11.98 -19.34
C GLY A 78 -1.09 -11.62 -18.09
N ARG A 79 0.22 -11.89 -18.13
CA ARG A 79 1.13 -11.78 -16.97
C ARG A 79 1.38 -10.34 -16.53
N VAL A 80 1.40 -9.39 -17.48
CA VAL A 80 1.66 -7.98 -17.18
C VAL A 80 0.54 -7.41 -16.29
N GLY A 81 -0.72 -7.68 -16.64
CA GLY A 81 -1.86 -7.28 -15.80
C GLY A 81 -1.84 -7.93 -14.42
N TRP A 82 -1.34 -9.17 -14.30
CA TRP A 82 -1.18 -9.82 -13.01
C TRP A 82 -0.14 -9.11 -12.12
N TRP A 83 1.04 -8.79 -12.68
CA TRP A 83 2.08 -8.05 -11.94
C TRP A 83 1.64 -6.65 -11.53
N LEU A 84 0.95 -5.94 -12.43
CA LEU A 84 0.40 -4.61 -12.14
C LEU A 84 -0.66 -4.68 -11.04
N ALA A 85 -1.52 -5.72 -11.03
CA ALA A 85 -2.50 -5.92 -9.97
C ALA A 85 -1.83 -6.23 -8.64
N THR A 86 -0.79 -7.07 -8.63
CA THR A 86 0.02 -7.33 -7.44
C THR A 86 0.66 -6.05 -6.90
N LEU A 87 1.29 -5.25 -7.76
CA LEU A 87 1.88 -3.97 -7.37
C LEU A 87 0.82 -3.02 -6.78
N ALA A 88 -0.35 -2.94 -7.43
CA ALA A 88 -1.47 -2.14 -6.94
C ALA A 88 -1.95 -2.57 -5.55
N LEU A 89 -1.96 -3.86 -5.23
CA LEU A 89 -2.29 -4.35 -3.89
C LEU A 89 -1.22 -4.00 -2.86
N PHE A 90 0.05 -4.14 -3.20
CA PHE A 90 1.16 -3.78 -2.31
C PHE A 90 1.20 -2.27 -2.01
N LEU A 91 0.69 -1.41 -2.89
CA LEU A 91 0.59 0.03 -2.63
C LEU A 91 -0.75 0.41 -1.98
N GLY A 92 -1.84 -0.21 -2.43
CA GLY A 92 -3.19 0.07 -1.96
C GLY A 92 -3.43 -0.35 -0.51
N LEU A 93 -2.89 -1.49 -0.06
CA LEU A 93 -3.06 -1.95 1.32
C LEU A 93 -2.39 -1.02 2.35
N PRO A 94 -1.13 -0.58 2.17
CA PRO A 94 -0.56 0.46 3.03
C PRO A 94 -1.31 1.77 2.97
N ALA A 95 -1.73 2.21 1.78
CA ALA A 95 -2.51 3.44 1.65
C ALA A 95 -3.82 3.36 2.45
N LEU A 96 -4.50 2.22 2.43
CA LEU A 96 -5.70 1.96 3.21
C LEU A 96 -5.41 1.97 4.71
N ALA A 97 -4.34 1.28 5.13
CA ALA A 97 -3.93 1.22 6.53
C ALA A 97 -3.54 2.61 7.07
N LEU A 98 -2.85 3.43 6.27
CA LEU A 98 -2.34 4.76 6.59
C LEU A 98 -3.35 5.90 6.34
N TYR A 99 -4.66 5.64 6.47
CA TYR A 99 -5.75 6.63 6.38
C TYR A 99 -6.15 7.15 5.00
N SER A 100 -5.66 6.60 3.90
CA SER A 100 -6.04 7.03 2.54
C SER A 100 -7.19 6.22 1.96
N ALA A 101 -8.30 6.11 2.70
CA ALA A 101 -9.39 5.18 2.39
C ALA A 101 -10.10 5.45 1.06
N GLY A 102 -10.24 6.72 0.65
CA GLY A 102 -11.01 7.09 -0.54
C GLY A 102 -10.55 6.37 -1.82
N LEU A 103 -9.35 6.68 -2.33
CA LEU A 103 -8.84 6.09 -3.57
C LEU A 103 -8.32 4.66 -3.38
N ALA A 104 -7.78 4.33 -2.21
CA ALA A 104 -7.15 3.03 -1.96
C ALA A 104 -8.16 1.87 -1.98
N VAL A 105 -9.39 2.08 -1.51
CA VAL A 105 -10.44 1.04 -1.58
C VAL A 105 -10.68 0.62 -3.03
N PHE A 106 -10.85 1.59 -3.94
CA PHE A 106 -11.05 1.29 -5.36
C PHE A 106 -9.85 0.58 -5.97
N ALA A 107 -8.63 1.02 -5.65
CA ALA A 107 -7.41 0.38 -6.13
C ALA A 107 -7.35 -1.11 -5.72
N VAL A 108 -7.61 -1.41 -4.44
CA VAL A 108 -7.58 -2.78 -3.90
C VAL A 108 -8.68 -3.65 -4.53
N VAL A 109 -9.90 -3.13 -4.67
CA VAL A 109 -11.01 -3.88 -5.26
C VAL A 109 -10.74 -4.18 -6.75
N ILE A 110 -10.32 -3.19 -7.53
CA ILE A 110 -10.04 -3.37 -8.97
C ILE A 110 -8.91 -4.37 -9.17
N ALA A 111 -7.83 -4.25 -8.39
CA ALA A 111 -6.70 -5.17 -8.45
C ALA A 111 -7.10 -6.59 -8.03
N GLY A 112 -7.89 -6.75 -6.96
CA GLY A 112 -8.40 -8.05 -6.51
C GLY A 112 -9.28 -8.72 -7.56
N LEU A 113 -10.22 -7.98 -8.15
CA LEU A 113 -11.05 -8.48 -9.26
C LEU A 113 -10.20 -8.92 -10.45
N ARG A 114 -9.12 -8.20 -10.76
CA ARG A 114 -8.21 -8.56 -11.85
C ARG A 114 -7.47 -9.87 -11.61
N LEU A 115 -7.13 -10.18 -10.35
CA LEU A 115 -6.45 -11.43 -9.98
C LEU A 115 -7.39 -12.65 -10.02
N VAL A 116 -8.68 -12.46 -9.74
CA VAL A 116 -9.67 -13.55 -9.69
C VAL A 116 -10.36 -13.76 -11.03
N ARG A 117 -10.49 -12.72 -11.86
CA ARG A 117 -11.00 -12.86 -13.23
C ARG A 117 -10.13 -13.86 -13.99
N GLY A 118 -10.76 -14.96 -14.42
CA GLY A 118 -10.14 -15.95 -15.29
C GLY A 118 -9.45 -15.24 -16.45
N THR A 119 -8.15 -15.48 -16.59
CA THR A 119 -7.33 -14.91 -17.67
C THR A 119 -7.69 -15.50 -19.01
#